data_AF-A0A0C3PP47-F1
#
_entry.id   AF-A0A0C3PP47-F1
#
_cell.length_a   1.000
_cell.length_b   1.000
_cell.length_c   1.000
_cell.angle_alpha   90.00
_cell.angle_beta   90.00
_cell.angle_gamma   90.00
#
_symmetry.space_group_name_H-M   'P 1'
#
loop_
_entity.id
_entity.type
_entity.pdbx_description
1 polymer ?
#
loop_
_entity_poly.entity_id
_entity_poly.type
_entity_poly.pdbx_seq_one_letter_code
_entity_poly.pdbx_strand_id
1 'polypeptide(L)'
;MHFSDHYADWIWVPLVQKEVKDYVDQFNDHQVRFQPEKVGPSGCSMNYAFENPAEFNGTNNYVPIDPLIIEDLMEGHDGAETCKFFPDWVGEVAGQVYEVGKPTISMNKAWAVFAMMVASFEAAVNETLEGRPPI
;
A
#
# COMPACT_ATOMS: atom_id res chain seq x y z
N MET A 1 -15.07 -22.45 2.14
CA MET A 1 -14.09 -21.35 2.26
C MET A 1 -14.32 -20.47 1.03
N HIS A 2 -14.75 -19.22 1.20
CA HIS A 2 -15.15 -18.38 0.07
C HIS A 2 -13.91 -17.80 -0.62
N PHE A 3 -13.46 -18.45 -1.71
CA PHE A 3 -12.31 -18.01 -2.51
C PHE A 3 -12.43 -16.58 -3.04
N SER A 4 -13.67 -16.05 -3.10
CA SER A 4 -13.99 -14.67 -3.43
C SER A 4 -13.34 -13.64 -2.51
N ASP A 5 -13.09 -13.99 -1.24
CA ASP A 5 -12.63 -13.04 -0.23
C ASP A 5 -11.15 -12.68 -0.49
N HIS A 6 -10.31 -13.68 -0.76
CA HIS A 6 -8.90 -13.44 -1.12
C HIS A 6 -8.73 -12.76 -2.48
N TYR A 7 -9.68 -12.98 -3.40
CA TYR A 7 -9.69 -12.27 -4.68
C TYR A 7 -10.04 -10.78 -4.50
N ALA A 8 -10.97 -10.47 -3.59
CA ALA A 8 -11.21 -9.09 -3.19
C ALA A 8 -9.93 -8.48 -2.56
N ASP A 9 -9.26 -9.20 -1.66
CA ASP A 9 -8.02 -8.70 -1.06
C ASP A 9 -6.96 -8.35 -2.12
N TRP A 10 -6.82 -9.15 -3.19
CA TRP A 10 -5.89 -8.88 -4.30
C TRP A 10 -6.14 -7.54 -5.00
N ILE A 11 -7.41 -7.10 -5.11
CA ILE A 11 -7.75 -5.82 -5.73
C ILE A 11 -7.65 -4.67 -4.73
N TRP A 12 -8.29 -4.81 -3.56
CA TRP A 12 -8.51 -3.69 -2.65
C TRP A 12 -7.29 -3.37 -1.78
N VAL A 13 -6.54 -4.37 -1.33
CA VAL A 13 -5.40 -4.14 -0.43
C VAL A 13 -4.35 -3.22 -1.07
N PRO A 14 -3.87 -3.49 -2.31
CA PRO A 14 -2.90 -2.58 -2.95
C PRO A 14 -3.48 -1.18 -3.20
N LEU A 15 -4.78 -1.08 -3.49
CA LEU A 15 -5.45 0.20 -3.69
C LEU A 15 -5.51 1.02 -2.40
N VAL A 16 -5.93 0.41 -1.28
CA VAL A 16 -6.01 1.09 0.01
C VAL A 16 -4.62 1.51 0.47
N GLN A 17 -3.61 0.63 0.34
CA GLN A 17 -2.22 0.96 0.68
C GLN A 17 -1.72 2.17 -0.12
N LYS A 18 -2.03 2.21 -1.42
CA LYS A 18 -1.71 3.35 -2.26
C LYS A 18 -2.40 4.63 -1.80
N GLU A 19 -3.71 4.60 -1.56
CA GLU A 19 -4.48 5.78 -1.11
C GLU A 19 -3.98 6.29 0.25
N VAL A 20 -3.65 5.40 1.18
CA VAL A 20 -3.05 5.77 2.47
C VAL A 20 -1.69 6.43 2.25
N LYS A 21 -0.86 5.88 1.37
CA LYS A 21 0.44 6.47 1.04
C LYS A 21 0.27 7.86 0.42
N ASP A 22 -0.59 7.98 -0.59
CA ASP A 22 -0.87 9.23 -1.29
C ASP A 22 -1.42 10.29 -0.33
N TYR A 23 -2.27 9.89 0.63
CA TYR A 23 -2.75 10.77 1.69
C TYR A 23 -1.64 11.23 2.62
N VAL A 24 -0.77 10.32 3.09
CA VAL A 24 0.34 10.66 3.99
C VAL A 24 1.30 11.63 3.33
N ASP A 25 1.66 11.39 2.06
CA ASP A 25 2.51 12.27 1.28
C ASP A 25 1.88 13.67 1.18
N GLN A 26 0.61 13.75 0.74
CA GLN A 26 -0.11 15.01 0.62
C GLN A 26 -0.25 15.75 1.96
N PHE A 27 -0.58 15.03 3.03
CA PHE A 27 -0.81 15.63 4.34
C PHE A 27 0.50 16.19 4.93
N ASN A 28 1.61 15.47 4.78
CA ASN A 28 2.91 15.88 5.31
C ASN A 28 3.53 17.02 4.51
N ASP A 29 3.23 17.11 3.21
CA ASP A 29 3.73 18.15 2.30
C ASP A 29 2.78 19.33 2.13
N HIS A 30 1.54 19.25 2.63
CA HIS A 30 0.59 20.35 2.52
C HIS A 30 1.02 21.57 3.34
N GLN A 31 1.04 22.73 2.70
CA GLN A 31 1.30 24.00 3.38
C GLN A 31 0.11 24.39 4.25
N VAL A 32 0.32 24.38 5.57
CA VAL A 32 -0.69 24.81 6.53
C VAL A 32 -0.77 26.34 6.58
N ARG A 33 -1.97 26.90 6.72
CA ARG A 33 -2.18 28.34 6.94
C ARG A 33 -1.37 28.82 8.15
N PHE A 34 -0.76 30.00 8.03
CA PHE A 34 -0.06 30.66 9.14
C PHE A 34 -1.03 31.02 10.29
N GLN A 35 -0.64 30.65 11.51
CA GLN A 35 -1.34 30.87 12.76
C GLN A 35 -0.38 31.54 13.76
N PRO A 36 -0.58 32.82 14.11
CA PRO A 36 0.37 33.60 14.91
C PRO A 36 0.44 33.17 16.38
N GLU A 37 -0.64 32.60 16.91
CA GLU A 37 -0.71 32.14 18.31
C GLU A 37 -0.15 30.72 18.51
N LYS A 38 0.17 30.02 17.41
CA LYS A 38 0.67 28.66 17.45
C LYS A 38 2.12 28.66 17.93
N VAL A 39 2.41 27.83 18.93
CA VAL A 39 3.78 27.55 19.35
C VAL A 39 4.44 26.63 18.32
N GLY A 40 5.59 27.06 17.76
CA GLY A 40 6.38 26.30 16.79
C GLY A 40 6.05 26.60 15.32
N PRO A 41 6.51 25.76 14.38
CA PRO A 41 6.39 26.00 12.94
C PRO A 41 4.93 26.15 12.49
N SER A 42 4.71 27.16 11.64
CA SER A 42 3.40 27.59 11.15
C SER A 42 3.57 28.21 9.77
N GLY A 43 2.58 28.09 8.88
CA GLY A 43 2.70 28.62 7.52
C GLY A 43 3.48 27.74 6.53
N CYS A 44 3.90 26.54 6.94
CA CYS A 44 4.69 25.60 6.15
C CYS A 44 4.12 24.18 6.26
N SER A 45 4.64 23.26 5.45
CA SER A 45 4.37 21.83 5.61
C SER A 45 5.18 21.24 6.77
N MET A 46 4.80 20.04 7.23
CA MET A 46 5.52 19.37 8.31
C MET A 46 6.90 18.93 7.85
N ASN A 47 7.00 18.30 6.68
CA ASN A 47 8.28 17.88 6.12
C ASN A 47 9.24 19.07 5.97
N TYR A 48 8.75 20.21 5.46
CA TYR A 48 9.56 21.41 5.34
C TYR A 48 10.10 21.91 6.69
N ALA A 49 9.25 21.91 7.72
CA ALA A 49 9.65 22.33 9.06
C ALA A 49 10.72 21.41 9.68
N PHE A 50 10.60 20.10 9.43
CA PHE A 50 11.56 19.10 9.92
C PHE A 50 12.90 19.16 9.17
N GLU A 51 12.86 19.40 7.86
CA GLU A 51 14.06 19.54 7.02
C GLU A 51 14.78 20.87 7.23
N ASN A 52 14.05 21.94 7.55
CA ASN A 52 14.57 23.30 7.69
C ASN A 52 14.31 23.89 9.09
N PRO A 53 14.71 23.21 10.19
CA PRO A 53 14.35 23.62 11.54
C PRO A 53 14.89 25.01 11.91
N ALA A 54 16.03 25.40 11.31
CA ALA A 54 16.66 26.70 11.54
C ALA A 54 15.78 27.89 11.14
N GLU A 55 14.91 27.74 10.14
CA GLU A 55 13.97 28.79 9.70
C GLU A 55 12.86 29.06 10.73
N PHE A 56 12.67 28.14 11.67
CA PHE A 56 11.66 28.21 12.73
C PHE A 56 12.27 28.29 14.13
N ASN A 57 13.51 28.78 14.24
CA ASN A 57 14.29 28.83 15.49
C ASN A 57 14.46 27.46 16.17
N GLY A 58 14.29 26.38 15.43
CA GLY A 58 14.50 25.01 15.87
C GLY A 58 15.94 24.56 15.65
N THR A 59 16.26 23.40 16.21
CA THR A 59 17.52 22.68 15.98
C THR A 59 17.23 21.36 15.29
N ASN A 60 18.19 20.89 14.48
CA ASN A 60 18.14 19.52 13.97
C ASN A 60 18.41 18.55 15.12
N ASN A 61 17.40 17.76 15.47
CA ASN A 61 17.48 16.75 16.53
C ASN A 61 17.31 15.32 15.97
N TYR A 62 17.60 15.10 14.68
CA TYR A 62 17.64 13.75 14.12
C TYR A 62 18.69 12.92 14.86
N VAL A 63 18.30 11.69 15.21
CA VAL A 63 19.23 10.69 15.75
C VAL A 63 19.89 10.02 14.55
N PRO A 64 21.21 10.15 14.35
CA PRO A 64 21.90 9.43 13.29
C PRO A 64 21.84 7.94 13.59
N ILE A 65 21.34 7.15 12.64
CA ILE A 65 21.28 5.70 12.73
C ILE A 65 22.30 5.13 11.75
N ASP A 66 23.11 4.17 12.20
CA ASP A 66 24.04 3.43 11.36
C ASP A 66 23.23 2.61 10.32
N PRO A 67 23.50 2.73 9.01
CA PRO A 67 22.83 1.93 7.99
C PRO A 67 22.90 0.42 8.25
N LEU A 68 23.96 -0.07 8.90
CA LEU A 68 24.07 -1.49 9.28
C LEU A 68 22.99 -1.91 10.27
N ILE A 69 22.56 -1.03 11.17
CA ILE A 69 21.43 -1.31 12.07
C ILE A 69 20.13 -1.41 11.28
N ILE A 70 19.97 -0.61 10.23
CA ILE A 70 18.80 -0.69 9.35
C ILE A 70 18.81 -2.03 8.59
N GLU A 71 19.97 -2.41 8.03
CA GLU A 71 20.14 -3.70 7.35
C GLU A 71 19.82 -4.87 8.29
N ASP A 72 20.38 -4.87 9.51
CA ASP A 72 20.12 -5.89 10.53
C ASP A 72 18.64 -5.92 10.96
N LEU A 73 17.97 -4.77 11.07
CA LEU A 73 16.53 -4.70 11.37
C LEU A 73 15.65 -5.19 10.22
N MET A 74 16.12 -5.02 8.98
CA MET A 74 15.43 -5.50 7.80
C MET A 74 15.71 -6.99 7.53
N GLU A 75 16.83 -7.53 8.03
CA GLU A 75 17.14 -8.95 7.93
C GLU A 75 16.09 -9.79 8.66
N GLY A 76 15.39 -10.66 7.92
CA GLY A 76 14.31 -11.48 8.46
C GLY A 76 12.98 -10.75 8.68
N HIS A 77 12.88 -9.47 8.30
CA HIS A 77 11.59 -8.77 8.23
C HIS A 77 10.99 -8.94 6.83
N ASP A 78 9.83 -9.60 6.73
CA ASP A 78 9.20 -9.91 5.42
C ASP A 78 8.77 -8.64 4.65
N GLY A 79 8.84 -7.47 5.29
CA GLY A 79 8.79 -6.17 4.63
C GLY A 79 7.44 -5.97 3.95
N ALA A 80 7.47 -5.71 2.65
CA ALA A 80 6.25 -5.56 1.84
C ALA A 80 5.39 -6.82 1.80
N GLU A 81 5.98 -8.02 1.97
CA GLU A 81 5.22 -9.27 1.98
C GLU A 81 4.33 -9.40 3.23
N THR A 82 4.68 -8.76 4.36
CA THR A 82 3.77 -8.70 5.53
C THR A 82 2.46 -7.98 5.23
N CYS A 83 2.48 -7.09 4.22
CA CYS A 83 1.34 -6.31 3.78
C CYS A 83 0.53 -7.01 2.68
N LYS A 84 0.82 -8.28 2.39
CA LYS A 84 0.07 -9.13 1.47
C LYS A 84 -0.97 -9.93 2.25
N PHE A 85 -2.24 -9.65 2.00
CA PHE A 85 -3.36 -10.26 2.73
C PHE A 85 -3.99 -11.45 1.97
N PHE A 86 -3.37 -11.89 0.87
CA PHE A 86 -3.84 -13.00 0.07
C PHE A 86 -2.70 -14.01 -0.18
N PRO A 87 -3.00 -15.32 -0.26
CA PRO A 87 -2.00 -16.34 -0.61
C PRO A 87 -1.39 -16.14 -2.00
N ASP A 88 -0.16 -16.60 -2.20
CA ASP A 88 0.58 -16.46 -3.48
C ASP A 88 -0.19 -16.99 -4.68
N TRP A 89 -0.77 -18.19 -4.55
CA TRP A 89 -1.54 -18.83 -5.63
C TRP A 89 -2.73 -17.99 -6.07
N VAL A 90 -3.35 -17.21 -5.17
CA VAL A 90 -4.43 -16.28 -5.53
C VAL A 90 -3.90 -15.16 -6.41
N GLY A 91 -2.74 -14.61 -6.06
CA GLY A 91 -2.08 -13.57 -6.85
C GLY A 91 -1.69 -14.05 -8.24
N GLU A 92 -1.23 -15.30 -8.37
CA GLU A 92 -0.89 -15.91 -9.65
C GLU A 92 -2.12 -16.07 -10.54
N VAL A 93 -3.19 -16.68 -10.02
CA VAL A 93 -4.44 -16.90 -10.78
C VAL A 93 -5.11 -15.57 -11.14
N ALA A 94 -5.20 -14.65 -10.18
CA ALA A 94 -5.77 -13.33 -10.41
C ALA A 94 -4.96 -12.53 -11.45
N GLY A 95 -3.63 -12.63 -11.40
CA GLY A 95 -2.73 -12.03 -12.38
C GLY A 95 -2.94 -12.58 -13.79
N GLN A 96 -3.08 -13.91 -13.94
CA GLN A 96 -3.37 -14.53 -15.24
C GLN A 96 -4.69 -14.04 -15.83
N VAL A 97 -5.75 -14.00 -15.02
CA VAL A 97 -7.06 -13.52 -15.45
C VAL A 97 -7.01 -12.02 -15.79
N TYR A 98 -6.25 -11.25 -15.02
CA TYR A 98 -6.06 -9.82 -15.28
C TYR A 98 -5.40 -9.58 -16.63
N GLU A 99 -4.41 -10.38 -17.01
CA GLU A 99 -3.66 -10.20 -18.25
C GLU A 99 -4.51 -10.33 -19.52
N VAL A 100 -5.65 -11.03 -19.47
CA VAL A 100 -6.57 -11.22 -20.61
C VAL A 100 -7.25 -9.90 -21.04
N GLY A 101 -7.49 -8.97 -20.11
CA GLY A 101 -8.22 -7.73 -20.39
C GLY A 101 -7.58 -6.45 -19.82
N LYS A 102 -6.64 -6.57 -18.89
CA LYS A 102 -5.91 -5.50 -18.19
C LYS A 102 -6.75 -4.28 -17.83
N PRO A 103 -7.90 -4.46 -17.16
CA PRO A 103 -8.76 -3.34 -16.84
C PRO A 103 -8.05 -2.38 -15.87
N THR A 104 -8.23 -1.07 -16.06
CA THR A 104 -7.60 -0.08 -15.16
C THR A 104 -8.14 -0.22 -13.74
N ILE A 105 -7.28 -0.66 -12.81
CA ILE A 105 -7.61 -0.76 -11.39
C ILE A 105 -7.44 0.62 -10.74
N SER A 106 -8.50 1.11 -10.10
CA SER A 106 -8.53 2.35 -9.32
C SER A 106 -9.67 2.25 -8.31
N MET A 107 -9.66 3.07 -7.25
CA MET A 107 -10.68 2.96 -6.21
C MET A 107 -12.12 3.12 -6.75
N ASN A 108 -12.30 3.99 -7.75
CA ASN A 108 -13.60 4.21 -8.41
C ASN A 108 -14.04 3.07 -9.35
N LYS A 109 -13.09 2.22 -9.78
CA LYS A 109 -13.34 1.12 -10.72
C LYS A 109 -13.21 -0.26 -10.09
N ALA A 110 -12.77 -0.35 -8.83
CA ALA A 110 -12.44 -1.62 -8.16
C ALA A 110 -13.60 -2.62 -8.21
N TRP A 111 -14.82 -2.18 -7.89
CA TRP A 111 -16.02 -3.03 -7.98
C TRP A 111 -16.33 -3.50 -9.40
N ALA A 112 -16.15 -2.64 -10.40
CA ALA A 112 -16.40 -2.99 -11.80
C ALA A 112 -15.36 -4.03 -12.29
N VAL A 113 -14.09 -3.86 -11.89
CA VAL A 113 -13.02 -4.83 -12.18
C VAL A 113 -13.32 -6.18 -11.54
N PHE A 114 -13.67 -6.18 -10.24
CA PHE A 114 -14.05 -7.38 -9.52
C PHE A 114 -15.20 -8.13 -10.20
N ALA A 115 -16.30 -7.44 -10.49
CA ALA A 115 -17.48 -8.04 -11.12
C ALA A 115 -17.18 -8.58 -12.52
N MET A 116 -16.29 -7.93 -13.27
CA MET A 116 -15.88 -8.36 -14.61
C MET A 116 -15.07 -9.66 -14.57
N MET A 117 -14.18 -9.79 -13.58
CA MET A 117 -13.17 -10.84 -13.56
C MET A 117 -13.53 -12.03 -12.66
N VAL A 118 -14.45 -11.86 -11.70
CA VAL A 118 -14.77 -12.90 -10.69
C VAL A 118 -15.16 -14.24 -11.33
N ALA A 119 -15.96 -14.24 -12.39
CA ALA A 119 -16.37 -15.47 -13.07
C ALA A 119 -15.19 -16.21 -13.72
N SER A 120 -14.28 -15.47 -14.36
CA SER A 120 -13.06 -16.03 -14.96
C SER A 120 -12.08 -16.51 -13.90
N PHE A 121 -12.00 -15.81 -12.77
CA PHE A 121 -11.21 -16.23 -11.62
C PHE A 121 -11.72 -17.54 -11.01
N GLU A 122 -13.03 -17.64 -10.73
CA GLU A 122 -13.63 -18.88 -10.20
C GLU A 122 -13.43 -20.06 -11.15
N ALA A 123 -13.57 -19.85 -12.46
CA ALA A 123 -13.29 -20.88 -13.46
C ALA A 123 -11.83 -21.36 -13.41
N ALA A 124 -10.87 -20.43 -13.37
CA ALA A 124 -9.45 -20.75 -13.30
C ALA A 124 -9.06 -21.45 -11.99
N VAL A 125 -9.66 -21.05 -10.87
CA VAL A 125 -9.45 -21.73 -9.58
C VAL A 125 -9.95 -23.17 -9.63
N ASN A 126 -11.15 -23.40 -10.18
CA ASN A 126 -11.70 -24.77 -10.28
C ASN A 126 -10.83 -25.67 -11.17
N GLU A 127 -10.35 -25.17 -12.31
CA GLU A 127 -9.41 -25.90 -13.18
C GLU A 127 -8.08 -26.22 -12.46
N THR A 128 -7.59 -25.29 -11.64
CA THR A 128 -6.35 -25.47 -10.87
C THR A 128 -6.53 -26.48 -9.73
N LEU A 129 -7.71 -26.52 -9.09
CA LEU A 129 -8.02 -27.45 -7.99
C LEU A 129 -8.31 -28.88 -8.48
N GLU A 130 -8.86 -29.07 -9.68
CA GLU A 130 -9.00 -30.39 -10.30
C GLU A 130 -7.65 -31.05 -10.62
N GLY A 131 -6.55 -30.28 -10.65
CA GLY A 131 -5.19 -30.75 -10.88
C GLY A 131 -4.33 -31.01 -9.63
N ARG A 132 -4.81 -30.76 -8.40
CA ARG A 132 -4.02 -30.91 -7.17
C ARG A 132 -4.53 -32.10 -6.34
N PRO A 133 -3.69 -33.08 -5.94
CA PRO A 133 -4.11 -34.13 -5.02
C PRO A 133 -4.50 -33.50 -3.67
N PRO A 134 -5.50 -34.06 -2.96
CA PRO A 134 -5.93 -33.53 -1.67
C PRO A 134 -4.77 -33.56 -0.68
N ILE A 135 -4.66 -32.48 0.10
CA ILE A 135 -3.71 -32.34 1.21
C ILE A 135 -3.98 -33.42 2.26
#